data_AF-A0A5N5L075-F1
#
_entry.id   AF-A0A5N5L075-F1
#
_cell.length_a   1.000
_cell.length_b   1.000
_cell.length_c   1.000
_cell.angle_alpha   90.00
_cell.angle_beta   90.00
_cell.angle_gamma   90.00
#
_symmetry.space_group_name_H-M   'P 1'
#
loop_
_entity.id
_entity.type
_entity.pdbx_description
1 polymer ?
#
loop_
_entity_poly.entity_id
_entity_poly.type
_entity_poly.pdbx_seq_one_letter_code
_entity_poly.pdbx_strand_id
1 'polypeptide(L)'
;MCEEINRVLSTGEPVIEKRRKKDRTRLRCNWKDCRYSASLLSELQLHLRQHWKCPKEDCGWDEARDEKEKRRHVWGSHKKWAEQIRYPTIGGKCSVCEKKFTRHDNLVRHIREKHAE
;
A
#
# COMPACT_ATOMS: atom_id res chain seq x y z
N MET A 1 -7.14 -72.11 37.92
CA MET A 1 -5.85 -71.70 37.32
C MET A 1 -6.16 -71.07 35.98
N CYS A 2 -5.97 -69.76 35.85
CA CYS A 2 -5.57 -69.04 34.63
C CYS A 2 -5.19 -67.62 35.07
N GLU A 3 -4.07 -67.13 34.53
CA GLU A 3 -3.20 -66.10 35.09
C GLU A 3 -3.70 -64.65 35.09
N GLU A 4 -3.41 -64.02 36.22
CA GLU A 4 -2.77 -62.73 36.49
C GLU A 4 -2.21 -61.80 35.35
N ILE A 5 -2.59 -60.51 35.50
CA ILE A 5 -1.91 -59.19 35.29
C ILE A 5 -1.72 -58.55 33.89
N ASN A 6 -2.35 -57.37 33.72
CA ASN A 6 -1.82 -56.01 33.42
C ASN A 6 -2.94 -55.18 32.73
N ARG A 7 -3.20 -53.88 32.93
CA ARG A 7 -2.44 -52.75 33.48
C ARG A 7 -3.42 -51.57 33.69
N VAL A 8 -3.27 -50.88 34.82
CA VAL A 8 -3.35 -49.42 35.07
C VAL A 8 -4.48 -48.61 34.39
N LEU A 9 -5.41 -48.17 35.24
CA LEU A 9 -6.30 -47.01 35.04
C LEU A 9 -5.47 -45.73 34.87
N SER A 10 -5.61 -45.04 33.74
CA SER A 10 -5.09 -43.68 33.58
C SER A 10 -6.04 -42.82 32.76
N THR A 11 -6.63 -41.87 33.48
CA THR A 11 -6.74 -40.46 33.08
C THR A 11 -7.61 -40.11 31.89
N GLY A 12 -8.80 -39.59 32.22
CA GLY A 12 -9.15 -38.22 31.85
C GLY A 12 -9.65 -38.00 30.43
N GLU A 13 -10.95 -37.82 30.30
CA GLU A 13 -11.57 -37.22 29.12
C GLU A 13 -10.92 -35.86 28.81
N PRO A 14 -10.35 -35.64 27.62
CA PRO A 14 -9.92 -34.31 27.22
C PRO A 14 -11.16 -33.50 26.76
N VAL A 15 -11.69 -32.75 27.72
CA VAL A 15 -12.25 -31.38 27.65
C VAL A 15 -12.41 -30.83 26.23
N ILE A 16 -13.66 -30.55 25.86
CA ILE A 16 -14.04 -29.68 24.74
C ILE A 16 -13.38 -28.32 24.91
N GLU A 17 -12.21 -28.12 24.29
CA GLU A 17 -11.53 -26.84 24.31
C GLU A 17 -12.23 -25.88 23.33
N LYS A 18 -13.24 -25.17 23.85
CA LYS A 18 -13.85 -24.01 23.21
C LYS A 18 -12.78 -22.94 22.97
N ARG A 19 -12.08 -23.01 21.84
CA ARG A 19 -11.03 -22.03 21.50
C ARG A 19 -11.65 -20.71 21.01
N ARG A 20 -11.59 -19.77 21.93
CA ARG A 20 -11.79 -18.30 21.89
C ARG A 20 -11.88 -17.69 20.49
N LYS A 21 -12.92 -16.88 20.26
CA LYS A 21 -13.00 -15.90 19.15
C LYS A 21 -11.77 -14.98 19.25
N LYS A 22 -10.71 -15.30 18.51
CA LYS A 22 -9.50 -14.49 18.42
C LYS A 22 -9.93 -13.13 17.88
N ASP A 23 -9.69 -12.07 18.64
CA ASP A 23 -9.91 -10.69 18.20
C ASP A 23 -9.32 -10.54 16.79
N ARG A 24 -10.21 -10.43 15.79
CA ARG A 24 -9.81 -10.20 14.41
C ARG A 24 -9.41 -8.73 14.35
N THR A 25 -8.15 -8.42 14.67
CA THR A 25 -7.61 -7.08 14.47
C THR A 25 -7.80 -6.73 12.99
N ARG A 26 -8.74 -5.84 12.73
CA ARG A 26 -9.11 -5.43 11.37
C ARG A 26 -8.03 -4.49 10.85
N LEU A 27 -7.09 -5.04 10.08
CA LEU A 27 -6.01 -4.26 9.47
C LEU A 27 -6.58 -3.46 8.29
N ARG A 28 -6.63 -2.14 8.43
CA ARG A 28 -7.16 -1.24 7.40
C ARG A 28 -6.04 -0.73 6.49
N CYS A 29 -6.33 -0.65 5.20
CA CYS A 29 -5.48 0.07 4.27
C CYS A 29 -5.52 1.57 4.58
N ASN A 30 -4.36 2.23 4.56
CA ASN A 30 -4.25 3.68 4.76
C ASN A 30 -4.18 4.46 3.43
N TRP A 31 -4.35 3.78 2.31
CA TRP A 31 -4.30 4.44 1.00
C TRP A 31 -5.50 5.35 0.80
N LYS A 32 -5.27 6.56 0.25
CA LYS A 32 -6.33 7.54 0.03
C LYS A 32 -7.43 6.93 -0.85
N ASP A 33 -8.68 7.05 -0.38
CA ASP A 33 -9.88 6.49 -1.03
C ASP A 33 -9.96 4.95 -1.08
N CYS A 34 -9.09 4.23 -0.36
CA CYS A 34 -9.15 2.78 -0.24
C CYS A 34 -9.86 2.32 1.06
N ARG A 35 -10.98 1.61 0.93
CA ARG A 35 -11.76 1.06 2.06
C ARG A 35 -11.45 -0.40 2.39
N TYR A 36 -10.37 -0.94 1.83
CA TYR A 36 -10.00 -2.33 2.03
C TYR A 36 -9.57 -2.59 3.49
N SER A 37 -10.01 -3.73 4.02
CA SER A 37 -9.61 -4.19 5.33
C SER A 37 -9.39 -5.70 5.31
N ALA A 38 -8.25 -6.13 5.83
CA ALA A 38 -7.88 -7.53 5.93
C ALA A 38 -8.00 -8.05 7.36
N SER A 39 -8.12 -9.37 7.49
CA SER A 39 -8.03 -10.05 8.79
C SER A 39 -6.59 -10.48 9.09
N LEU A 40 -5.75 -10.59 8.06
CA LEU A 40 -4.34 -10.98 8.16
C LEU A 40 -3.40 -9.92 7.56
N LEU A 41 -2.18 -9.83 8.10
CA LEU A 41 -1.15 -8.92 7.58
C LEU A 41 -0.71 -9.32 6.17
N SER A 42 -0.62 -10.62 5.87
CA SER A 42 -0.25 -11.14 4.54
C SER A 42 -1.23 -10.70 3.45
N GLU A 43 -2.53 -10.71 3.75
CA GLU A 43 -3.58 -10.21 2.85
C GLU A 43 -3.43 -8.71 2.60
N LEU A 44 -3.19 -7.92 3.66
CA LEU A 44 -2.95 -6.48 3.51
C LEU A 44 -1.68 -6.21 2.69
N GLN A 45 -0.59 -6.95 2.92
CA GLN A 45 0.66 -6.79 2.15
C GLN A 45 0.46 -7.11 0.66
N LEU A 46 -0.28 -8.18 0.33
CA LEU A 46 -0.63 -8.48 -1.06
C LEU A 46 -1.48 -7.37 -1.67
N HIS A 47 -2.43 -6.81 -0.92
CA HIS A 47 -3.24 -5.69 -1.34
C HIS A 47 -2.41 -4.42 -1.61
N LEU A 48 -1.48 -4.08 -0.72
CA LEU A 48 -0.65 -2.87 -0.84
C LEU A 48 0.21 -2.87 -2.11
N ARG A 49 0.66 -4.05 -2.58
CA ARG A 49 1.37 -4.17 -3.86
C ARG A 49 0.58 -3.63 -5.05
N GLN A 50 -0.75 -3.64 -5.02
CA GLN A 50 -1.57 -3.06 -6.10
C GLN A 50 -1.47 -1.53 -6.13
N HIS A 51 -1.28 -0.90 -4.98
CA HIS A 51 -1.14 0.54 -4.87
C HIS A 51 0.25 1.02 -5.28
N TRP A 52 1.27 0.22 -4.96
CA TRP A 52 2.67 0.60 -5.15
C TRP A 52 3.16 0.44 -6.60
N LYS A 53 2.52 -0.42 -7.39
CA LYS A 53 2.87 -0.69 -8.78
C LYS A 53 2.69 0.53 -9.69
N CYS A 54 3.67 0.73 -10.57
CA CYS A 54 3.58 1.64 -11.70
C CYS A 54 2.37 1.26 -12.59
N PRO A 55 1.59 2.23 -13.11
CA PRO A 55 0.47 1.92 -13.99
C PRO A 55 0.91 1.52 -15.41
N LYS A 56 2.19 1.67 -15.75
CA LYS A 56 2.75 1.20 -17.03
C LYS A 56 3.08 -0.28 -16.90
N GLU A 57 2.44 -1.15 -17.68
CA GLU A 57 2.61 -2.62 -17.60
C GLU A 57 4.06 -3.07 -17.84
N ASP A 58 4.77 -2.33 -18.69
CA ASP A 58 6.18 -2.54 -19.02
C ASP A 58 7.15 -1.98 -17.94
N CYS A 59 6.65 -1.64 -16.76
CA CYS A 59 7.45 -1.14 -15.65
C CYS A 59 7.31 -2.05 -14.43
N GLY A 60 8.42 -2.68 -14.03
CA GLY A 60 8.51 -3.50 -12.82
C GLY A 60 8.60 -2.71 -11.51
N TRP A 61 8.41 -1.40 -11.51
CA TRP A 61 8.55 -0.57 -10.31
C TRP A 61 7.31 -0.68 -9.41
N ASP A 62 7.49 -1.11 -8.16
CA ASP A 62 6.42 -1.37 -7.19
C ASP A 62 6.72 -0.88 -5.76
N GLU A 63 7.53 0.18 -5.63
CA GLU A 63 7.99 0.70 -4.34
C GLU A 63 7.27 1.98 -3.87
N ALA A 64 6.20 2.41 -4.55
CA ALA A 64 5.54 3.68 -4.21
C ALA A 64 4.90 3.64 -2.82
N ARG A 65 5.29 4.52 -1.90
CA ARG A 65 4.64 4.59 -0.57
C ARG A 65 3.28 5.26 -0.62
N ASP A 66 3.10 6.18 -1.57
CA ASP A 66 1.89 6.98 -1.75
C ASP A 66 1.65 7.30 -3.24
N GLU A 67 0.43 7.76 -3.56
CA GLU A 67 0.07 8.20 -4.91
C GLU A 67 0.99 9.31 -5.44
N LYS A 68 1.44 10.23 -4.57
CA LYS A 68 2.39 11.29 -4.94
C LYS A 68 3.72 10.73 -5.41
N GLU A 69 4.21 9.68 -4.74
CA GLU A 69 5.46 9.03 -5.12
C GLU A 69 5.31 8.26 -6.43
N LYS A 70 4.20 7.54 -6.58
CA LYS A 70 3.83 6.86 -7.84
C LYS A 70 3.78 7.84 -9.01
N ARG A 71 3.12 8.99 -8.83
CA ARG A 71 3.08 10.03 -9.87
C ARG A 71 4.47 10.61 -10.16
N ARG A 72 5.35 10.70 -9.17
CA ARG A 72 6.72 11.22 -9.35
C ARG A 72 7.55 10.25 -10.19
N HIS A 73 7.46 8.96 -9.87
CA HIS A 73 8.06 7.90 -10.67
C HIS A 73 7.55 7.96 -12.12
N VAL A 74 6.23 7.99 -12.32
CA VAL A 74 5.65 8.05 -13.67
C VAL A 74 6.16 9.24 -14.48
N TRP A 75 6.17 10.45 -13.90
CA TRP A 75 6.65 11.64 -14.61
C TRP A 75 8.17 11.71 -14.76
N GLY A 76 8.94 11.00 -13.93
CA GLY A 76 10.40 10.92 -14.03
C GLY A 76 10.88 9.85 -15.01
N SER A 77 10.36 8.63 -14.90
CA SER A 77 10.78 7.45 -15.67
C SER A 77 9.98 7.24 -16.95
N HIS A 78 8.75 7.76 -17.01
CA HIS A 78 7.82 7.53 -18.12
C HIS A 78 7.19 8.82 -18.65
N LYS A 79 7.93 9.93 -18.67
CA LYS A 79 7.43 11.26 -19.08
C LYS A 79 6.64 11.24 -20.40
N LYS A 80 7.21 10.68 -21.47
CA LYS A 80 6.55 10.63 -22.80
C LYS A 80 5.25 9.82 -22.78
N TRP A 81 5.27 8.69 -22.07
CA TRP A 81 4.07 7.85 -21.89
C TRP A 81 3.02 8.57 -21.06
N ALA A 82 3.41 9.22 -19.95
CA ALA A 82 2.53 10.01 -19.10
C ALA A 82 1.87 11.16 -19.85
N GLU A 83 2.60 11.84 -20.75
CA GLU A 83 2.05 12.86 -21.65
C GLU A 83 1.04 12.28 -22.63
N GLN A 84 1.35 11.13 -23.23
CA GLN A 84 0.49 10.44 -24.19
C GLN A 84 -0.86 10.02 -23.58
N ILE A 85 -0.85 9.47 -22.38
CA ILE A 85 -2.07 9.03 -21.68
C ILE A 85 -2.72 10.14 -20.83
N ARG A 86 -2.18 11.38 -20.87
CA ARG A 86 -2.60 12.51 -20.03
C ARG A 86 -2.68 12.15 -18.54
N TYR A 87 -1.68 11.43 -18.05
CA TYR A 87 -1.60 11.01 -16.66
C TYR A 87 -1.56 12.24 -15.72
N PRO A 88 -2.23 12.23 -14.54
CA PRO A 88 -2.25 13.39 -13.65
C PRO A 88 -0.85 13.91 -13.28
N THR A 89 -0.60 15.19 -13.54
CA THR A 89 0.65 15.87 -13.16
C THR A 89 0.67 16.15 -11.66
N ILE A 90 1.84 16.06 -11.03
CA ILE A 90 2.02 16.57 -9.66
C ILE A 90 2.20 18.08 -9.68
N GLY A 91 2.81 18.61 -10.74
CA GLY A 91 3.04 20.04 -10.90
C GLY A 91 1.81 20.82 -11.35
N GLY A 92 2.06 22.07 -11.73
CA GLY A 92 1.05 23.04 -12.12
C GLY A 92 1.66 24.21 -12.88
N LYS A 93 0.82 25.17 -13.25
CA LYS A 93 1.27 26.42 -13.86
C LYS A 93 1.50 27.50 -12.79
N CYS A 94 2.47 28.37 -13.02
CA CYS A 94 2.61 29.60 -12.23
C CYS A 94 1.41 30.52 -12.48
N SER A 95 0.85 31.10 -11.43
CA SER A 95 -0.23 32.09 -11.52
C SER A 95 0.24 33.44 -12.04
N VAL A 96 1.53 33.76 -11.89
CA VAL A 96 2.10 35.07 -12.24
C VAL A 96 2.65 35.10 -13.67
N CYS A 97 3.37 34.06 -14.10
CA CYS A 97 4.02 34.03 -15.42
C CYS A 97 3.67 32.81 -16.29
N GLU A 98 2.63 32.05 -15.90
CA GLU A 98 2.06 30.92 -16.65
C GLU A 98 3.02 29.77 -17.03
N LYS A 99 4.27 29.79 -16.56
CA LYS A 99 5.24 28.69 -16.75
C LYS A 99 4.69 27.39 -16.17
N LYS A 100 4.74 26.32 -16.99
CA LYS A 100 4.29 24.98 -16.61
C LYS A 100 5.44 24.19 -15.98
N PHE A 101 5.17 23.61 -14.81
CA PHE A 101 6.12 22.77 -14.10
C PHE A 101 5.59 21.34 -14.00
N THR A 102 6.46 20.37 -14.18
CA THR A 102 6.12 18.94 -14.00
C THR A 102 5.97 18.55 -12.53
N ARG A 103 6.54 19.34 -11.62
CA ARG A 103 6.62 19.09 -10.17
C ARG A 103 6.14 20.30 -9.37
N HIS A 104 5.38 20.04 -8.30
CA HIS A 104 4.84 21.10 -7.43
C HIS A 104 5.94 21.84 -6.66
N ASP A 105 6.96 21.13 -6.16
CA ASP A 105 8.08 21.73 -5.44
C ASP A 105 8.89 22.70 -6.33
N ASN A 106 9.05 22.38 -7.62
CA ASN A 106 9.66 23.29 -8.58
C ASN A 106 8.81 24.55 -8.80
N LEU A 107 7.48 24.42 -8.84
CA LEU A 107 6.57 25.56 -8.94
C LEU A 107 6.66 26.45 -7.69
N VAL A 108 6.62 25.87 -6.49
CA VAL A 108 6.73 26.62 -5.23
C VAL A 108 8.06 27.36 -5.14
N ARG A 109 9.17 26.69 -5.44
CA ARG A 109 10.49 27.32 -5.52
C ARG A 109 10.52 28.44 -6.55
N HIS A 110 9.96 28.21 -7.74
CA HIS A 110 9.88 29.23 -8.79
C HIS A 110 9.13 30.48 -8.32
N ILE A 111 8.00 30.31 -7.63
CA ILE A 111 7.25 31.44 -7.08
C ILE A 111 8.09 32.17 -6.03
N ARG A 112 8.74 31.45 -5.12
CA ARG A 112 9.60 32.06 -4.08
C ARG A 112 10.83 32.78 -4.62
N GLU A 113 11.43 32.31 -5.71
CA GLU A 113 12.68 32.89 -6.23
C GLU A 113 12.47 33.97 -7.28
N LYS A 114 11.35 33.90 -8.03
CA LYS A 114 11.09 34.80 -9.16
C LYS A 114 9.95 35.78 -8.92
N HIS A 115 9.09 35.50 -7.93
CA HIS A 115 7.88 36.28 -7.65
C HIS A 115 7.68 36.52 -6.14
N ALA A 116 8.69 36.26 -5.28
CA ALA A 116 8.65 36.75 -3.92
C ALA A 116 9.13 38.20 -3.94
N GLU A 117 8.18 39.11 -3.79
CA GLU A 117 8.42 40.52 -3.49
C GLU A 117 8.09 40.75 -2.01
#